data_AF-A0A976D0E4-F1
#
_entry.id   AF-A0A976D0E4-F1
#
_cell.length_a   1.000
_cell.length_b   1.000
_cell.length_c   1.000
_cell.angle_alpha   90.00
_cell.angle_beta   90.00
_cell.angle_gamma   90.00
#
_symmetry.space_group_name_H-M   'P 1'
#
loop_
_entity.id
_entity.type
_entity.pdbx_description
1 polymer ?
#
loop_
_entity_poly.entity_id
_entity_poly.type
_entity_poly.pdbx_seq_one_letter_code
_entity_poly.pdbx_strand_id
1 'polypeptide(L)'
;LRILRALTSELSVYAPLLRSHLDKIGEYDFIRAKAQLAVQMGADLPAISDKPCIKLQRAFHPLLLLFHQASGKPTIPVDIDLDADKRILVISGPNAGGKTVTMKTIGLNQMMLQAGLLVPVSPLSEMGIFKQLFIHIGDTQSLQFELSTYSSHLLHMKHFMENANGKTLFFIDELGSGSDPNLGGAFAEVIMEELSRRHSLGVVTTHYLNLKVMANHTKGIVNGAMQFDEVKLMPLYKLVIGKPGSSYTFAIAERIGLPQHLINRARKLVDDDHFKLDRLLNRTEQDLQVLDKEKRELHKQMKENERLRKEMEAVLNKEKHQQQVELLRHQNQVSEERLVYLKDMERKLKQIVLDWKKSDNKQEVVRNLQQLLFQQKDKIVVNKLAKKVNKQFQEDNQPIVVGSLVKLKKNYQVGEVTEIRGKRAIVKIGVLPMNVELSDLVPVVKTISEENA
;
A
#
# COMPACT_ATOMS: atom_id res chain seq x y z
N LEU A 1 50.43 14.64 62.41
CA LEU A 1 50.97 13.31 61.99
C LEU A 1 50.51 12.14 62.86
N ARG A 2 50.61 12.20 64.20
CA ARG A 2 50.18 11.08 65.09
C ARG A 2 48.72 10.65 64.90
N ILE A 3 47.80 11.62 64.84
CA ILE A 3 46.35 11.36 64.70
C ILE A 3 46.02 10.71 63.34
N LEU A 4 46.60 11.22 62.25
CA LEU A 4 46.42 10.65 60.91
C LEU A 4 46.89 9.20 60.82
N ARG A 5 48.07 8.87 61.38
CA ARG A 5 48.57 7.48 61.40
C ARG A 5 47.66 6.53 62.18
N ALA A 6 47.14 6.98 63.32
CA ALA A 6 46.19 6.20 64.11
C ALA A 6 44.90 5.92 63.32
N LEU A 7 44.32 6.96 62.71
CA LEU A 7 43.13 6.83 61.87
C LEU A 7 43.37 5.93 60.65
N THR A 8 44.52 6.06 59.97
CA THR A 8 44.87 5.18 58.84
C THR A 8 45.03 3.73 59.28
N SER A 9 45.62 3.46 60.45
CA SER A 9 45.75 2.10 60.97
C SER A 9 44.41 1.49 61.37
N GLU A 10 43.46 2.30 61.85
CA GLU A 10 42.10 1.87 62.16
C GLU A 10 41.31 1.54 60.88
N LEU A 11 41.45 2.37 59.84
CA LEU A 11 40.77 2.17 58.56
C LEU A 11 41.38 1.07 57.68
N SER A 12 42.67 0.77 57.82
CA SER A 12 43.38 -0.18 56.95
C SER A 12 42.80 -1.61 57.03
N VAL A 13 42.24 -2.01 58.16
CA VAL A 13 41.56 -3.30 58.36
C VAL A 13 40.35 -3.43 57.42
N TYR A 14 39.69 -2.32 57.10
CA TYR A 14 38.55 -2.28 56.20
C TYR A 14 38.96 -2.12 54.72
N ALA A 15 40.25 -2.00 54.39
CA ALA A 15 40.69 -1.82 53.00
C ALA A 15 40.15 -2.89 52.03
N PRO A 16 40.12 -4.20 52.37
CA PRO A 16 39.50 -5.21 51.50
C PRO A 16 38.01 -4.99 51.29
N LEU A 17 37.27 -4.60 52.35
CA LEU A 17 35.84 -4.32 52.30
C LEU A 17 35.54 -3.09 51.44
N LEU A 18 36.28 -1.99 51.65
CA LEU A 18 36.16 -0.76 50.87
C LEU A 18 36.47 -0.99 49.39
N ARG A 19 37.47 -1.82 49.08
CA ARG A 19 37.79 -2.19 47.70
C ARG A 19 36.63 -2.95 47.05
N SER A 20 36.05 -3.94 47.75
CA SER A 20 34.87 -4.65 47.25
C SER A 20 33.67 -3.72 47.03
N HIS A 21 33.48 -2.71 47.89
CA HIS A 21 32.41 -1.73 47.72
C HIS A 21 32.67 -0.82 46.52
N LEU A 22 33.92 -0.38 46.34
CA LEU A 22 34.33 0.42 45.18
C LEU A 22 34.08 -0.34 43.88
N ASP A 23 34.45 -1.62 43.81
CA ASP A 23 34.22 -2.45 42.62
C ASP A 23 32.72 -2.57 42.29
N LYS A 24 31.88 -2.82 43.30
CA LYS A 24 30.41 -2.90 43.13
C LYS A 24 29.78 -1.58 42.72
N ILE A 25 30.22 -0.47 43.31
CA ILE A 25 29.74 0.87 42.94
C ILE A 25 30.15 1.18 41.50
N GLY A 26 31.38 0.83 41.11
CA GLY A 26 31.86 0.97 39.74
C GLY A 26 31.02 0.17 38.74
N GLU A 27 30.62 -1.05 39.08
CA GLU A 27 29.71 -1.86 38.26
C GLU A 27 28.34 -1.21 38.10
N TYR A 28 27.73 -0.71 39.19
CA TYR A 28 26.45 -0.01 39.13
C TYR A 28 26.53 1.28 38.31
N ASP A 29 27.59 2.06 38.48
CA ASP A 29 27.80 3.29 37.70
C ASP A 29 27.95 2.98 36.21
N PHE A 30 28.72 1.95 35.87
CA PHE A 30 28.87 1.48 34.50
C PHE A 30 27.54 1.03 33.89
N ILE A 31 26.77 0.20 34.57
CA ILE A 31 25.44 -0.26 34.10
C ILE A 31 24.49 0.93 33.94
N ARG A 32 24.49 1.87 34.88
CA ARG A 32 23.68 3.09 34.80
C ARG A 32 24.08 3.96 33.61
N ALA A 33 25.37 4.14 33.36
CA ALA A 33 25.87 4.90 32.21
C ALA A 33 25.41 4.27 30.88
N LYS A 34 25.44 2.93 30.78
CA LYS A 34 24.90 2.21 29.61
C LYS A 34 23.40 2.48 29.41
N ALA A 35 22.62 2.42 30.49
CA ALA A 35 21.18 2.69 30.43
C ALA A 35 20.88 4.15 30.05
N GLN A 36 21.63 5.11 30.57
CA GLN A 36 21.49 6.52 30.21
C GLN A 36 21.80 6.76 28.73
N LEU A 37 22.89 6.17 28.22
CA LEU A 37 23.23 6.24 26.80
C LEU A 37 22.12 5.62 25.94
N ALA A 38 21.55 4.49 26.36
CA ALA A 38 20.45 3.85 25.65
C ALA A 38 19.20 4.77 25.57
N VAL A 39 18.83 5.41 26.67
CA VAL A 39 17.70 6.37 26.70
C VAL A 39 17.96 7.55 25.78
N GLN A 40 19.19 8.10 25.76
CA GLN A 40 19.54 9.24 24.89
C GLN A 40 19.38 8.88 23.40
N MET A 41 19.78 7.68 23.01
CA MET A 41 19.70 7.23 21.62
C MET A 41 18.34 6.65 21.24
N GLY A 42 17.44 6.42 22.20
CA GLY A 42 16.23 5.60 21.96
C GLY A 42 16.60 4.19 21.51
N ALA A 43 17.58 3.59 22.19
CA ALA A 43 18.14 2.29 21.86
C ALA A 43 17.35 1.13 22.50
N ASP A 44 17.24 0.03 21.77
CA ASP A 44 16.49 -1.16 22.16
C ASP A 44 17.40 -2.40 22.22
N LEU A 45 16.90 -3.45 22.86
CA LEU A 45 17.51 -4.79 22.83
C LEU A 45 16.97 -5.55 21.62
N PRO A 46 17.77 -5.81 20.57
CA PRO A 46 17.35 -6.67 19.47
C PRO A 46 17.29 -8.14 19.92
N ALA A 47 16.65 -9.00 19.14
CA ALA A 47 16.78 -10.44 19.30
C ALA A 47 18.25 -10.85 19.10
N ILE A 48 18.80 -11.62 20.04
CA ILE A 48 20.18 -12.09 19.97
C ILE A 48 20.20 -13.53 19.49
N SER A 49 20.99 -13.80 18.46
CA SER A 49 21.21 -15.14 17.92
C SER A 49 22.60 -15.66 18.28
N ASP A 50 22.70 -16.95 18.58
CA ASP A 50 23.99 -17.64 18.82
C ASP A 50 24.77 -17.90 17.53
N LYS A 51 24.15 -17.64 16.38
CA LYS A 51 24.73 -17.77 15.04
C LYS A 51 25.03 -16.41 14.42
N PRO A 52 26.01 -16.32 13.51
CA PRO A 52 26.28 -15.12 12.72
C PRO A 52 25.10 -14.76 11.81
N CYS A 53 24.43 -13.63 12.08
CA CYS A 53 23.35 -13.07 11.26
C CYS A 53 23.20 -11.57 11.54
N ILE A 54 22.64 -10.82 10.59
CA ILE A 54 22.38 -9.38 10.74
C ILE A 54 21.02 -9.06 10.11
N LYS A 55 20.02 -8.81 10.93
CA LYS A 55 18.71 -8.32 10.50
C LYS A 55 18.39 -7.03 11.24
N LEU A 56 18.81 -5.91 10.67
CA LEU A 56 18.62 -4.59 11.25
C LEU A 56 17.40 -3.93 10.64
N GLN A 57 16.46 -3.53 11.49
CA GLN A 57 15.32 -2.71 11.11
C GLN A 57 15.45 -1.33 11.75
N ARG A 58 15.28 -0.29 10.95
CA ARG A 58 15.44 1.12 11.36
C ARG A 58 16.73 1.37 12.15
N ALA A 59 17.86 0.82 11.70
CA ALA A 59 19.12 1.03 12.39
C ALA A 59 19.68 2.43 12.14
N PHE A 60 20.07 3.11 13.20
CA PHE A 60 20.70 4.43 13.13
C PHE A 60 22.18 4.33 13.44
N HIS A 61 22.98 5.21 12.83
CA HIS A 61 24.36 5.40 13.23
C HIS A 61 24.40 6.09 14.61
N PRO A 62 24.90 5.46 15.68
CA PRO A 62 24.81 5.97 17.05
C PRO A 62 25.30 7.42 17.23
N LEU A 63 26.53 7.70 16.79
CA LEU A 63 27.13 9.05 16.94
C LEU A 63 26.43 10.11 16.08
N LEU A 64 26.06 9.77 14.85
CA LEU A 64 25.33 10.68 13.96
C LEU A 64 23.95 11.00 14.51
N LEU A 65 23.27 10.01 15.10
CA LEU A 65 21.97 10.19 15.73
C LEU A 65 22.04 11.21 16.87
N LEU A 66 23.00 11.06 17.79
CA LEU A 66 23.21 12.00 18.90
C LEU A 66 23.54 13.41 18.39
N PHE A 67 24.42 13.52 17.39
CA PHE A 67 24.80 14.81 16.81
C PHE A 67 23.63 15.52 16.12
N HIS A 68 22.81 14.77 15.37
CA HIS A 68 21.63 15.30 14.69
C HIS A 68 20.52 15.67 15.68
N GLN A 69 20.29 14.88 16.73
CA GLN A 69 19.36 15.23 17.80
C GLN A 69 19.74 16.55 18.47
N ALA A 70 21.04 16.74 18.79
CA ALA A 70 21.54 17.98 19.37
C ALA A 70 21.40 19.21 18.45
N SER A 71 21.38 18.99 17.12
CA SER A 71 21.27 20.05 16.11
C SER A 71 19.88 20.17 15.48
N GLY A 72 18.88 19.42 15.97
CA GLY A 72 17.51 19.44 15.44
C GLY A 72 17.36 18.90 14.01
N LYS A 73 18.31 18.08 13.55
CA LYS A 73 18.30 17.49 12.19
C LYS A 73 17.72 16.07 12.20
N PRO A 74 17.03 15.64 11.14
CA PRO A 74 16.60 14.25 11.01
C PRO A 74 17.78 13.34 10.64
N THR A 75 17.81 12.15 11.24
CA THR A 75 18.72 11.06 10.83
C THR A 75 17.93 10.00 10.09
N ILE A 76 18.42 9.57 8.94
CA ILE A 76 17.78 8.55 8.12
C ILE A 76 18.27 7.17 8.58
N PRO A 77 17.38 6.24 8.96
CA PRO A 77 17.80 4.89 9.33
C PRO A 77 18.04 4.01 8.11
N VAL A 78 18.71 2.88 8.32
CA VAL A 78 18.95 1.84 7.32
C VAL A 78 18.32 0.52 7.74
N ASP A 79 17.80 -0.21 6.75
CA ASP A 79 17.26 -1.57 6.90
C ASP A 79 18.19 -2.55 6.19
N ILE A 80 18.61 -3.61 6.88
CA ILE A 80 19.65 -4.54 6.41
C ILE A 80 19.29 -5.95 6.80
N ASP A 81 19.46 -6.88 5.88
CA ASP A 81 19.12 -8.29 6.10
C ASP A 81 20.16 -9.19 5.40
N LEU A 82 21.14 -9.61 6.20
CA LEU A 82 22.20 -10.55 5.85
C LEU A 82 22.08 -11.84 6.65
N ASP A 83 22.12 -12.95 5.94
CA ASP A 83 21.95 -14.30 6.45
C ASP A 83 22.85 -15.29 5.70
N ALA A 84 22.57 -16.59 5.82
CA ALA A 84 23.33 -17.63 5.15
C ALA A 84 23.19 -17.63 3.61
N ASP A 85 22.12 -17.05 3.07
CA ASP A 85 21.86 -16.97 1.63
C ASP A 85 22.28 -15.62 1.04
N LYS A 86 22.24 -14.56 1.84
CA LYS A 86 22.66 -13.19 1.52
C LYS A 86 23.80 -12.79 2.46
N ARG A 87 25.02 -13.17 2.12
CA ARG A 87 26.20 -13.02 2.98
C ARG A 87 26.89 -11.68 2.82
N ILE A 88 27.03 -11.23 1.57
CA ILE A 88 27.77 -10.03 1.22
C ILE A 88 26.81 -9.00 0.61
N LEU A 89 26.73 -7.82 1.23
CA LEU A 89 26.04 -6.67 0.65
C LEU A 89 27.02 -5.77 -0.09
N VAL A 90 26.82 -5.59 -1.39
CA VAL A 90 27.57 -4.67 -2.23
C VAL A 90 26.80 -3.35 -2.32
N ILE A 91 27.26 -2.32 -1.63
CA ILE A 91 26.66 -0.99 -1.64
C ILE A 91 27.29 -0.14 -2.75
N SER A 92 26.45 0.30 -3.67
CA SER A 92 26.82 1.19 -4.78
C SER A 92 26.01 2.48 -4.75
N GLY A 93 26.46 3.47 -5.52
CA GLY A 93 25.90 4.81 -5.56
C GLY A 93 26.95 5.91 -5.33
N PRO A 94 26.55 7.18 -5.25
CA PRO A 94 27.48 8.31 -5.19
C PRO A 94 28.28 8.36 -3.88
N ASN A 95 29.47 8.99 -3.88
CA ASN A 95 30.35 9.10 -2.69
C ASN A 95 29.66 9.82 -1.54
N ALA A 96 28.99 10.93 -1.85
CA ALA A 96 28.16 11.66 -0.89
C ALA A 96 26.81 10.98 -0.56
N GLY A 97 26.56 9.76 -1.05
CA GLY A 97 25.32 9.02 -0.86
C GLY A 97 25.16 8.37 0.50
N GLY A 98 26.22 8.31 1.32
CA GLY A 98 26.19 7.71 2.67
C GLY A 98 26.64 6.25 2.75
N LYS A 99 27.31 5.72 1.71
CA LYS A 99 27.78 4.31 1.66
C LYS A 99 28.63 3.92 2.88
N THR A 100 29.70 4.67 3.16
CA THR A 100 30.57 4.46 4.32
C THR A 100 29.84 4.65 5.65
N VAL A 101 28.88 5.57 5.72
CA VAL A 101 28.06 5.79 6.93
C VAL A 101 27.17 4.57 7.20
N THR A 102 26.54 4.01 6.17
CA THR A 102 25.76 2.76 6.28
C THR A 102 26.64 1.62 6.79
N MET A 103 27.84 1.46 6.23
CA MET A 103 28.80 0.46 6.68
C MET A 103 29.18 0.63 8.16
N LYS A 104 29.54 1.86 8.56
CA LYS A 104 29.87 2.19 9.96
C LYS A 104 28.68 2.00 10.90
N THR A 105 27.46 2.25 10.44
CA THR A 105 26.23 1.96 11.21
C THR A 105 26.17 0.50 11.62
N ILE A 106 26.42 -0.43 10.70
CA ILE A 106 26.35 -1.88 10.97
C ILE A 106 27.46 -2.27 11.95
N GLY A 107 28.71 -1.90 11.63
CA GLY A 107 29.87 -2.30 12.43
C GLY A 107 29.80 -1.75 13.85
N LEU A 108 29.44 -0.47 14.01
CA LEU A 108 29.37 0.16 15.33
C LEU A 108 28.23 -0.43 16.18
N ASN A 109 27.04 -0.65 15.60
CA ASN A 109 25.96 -1.32 16.31
C ASN A 109 26.36 -2.75 16.71
N GLN A 110 27.04 -3.51 15.84
CA GLN A 110 27.51 -4.86 16.17
C GLN A 110 28.50 -4.86 17.35
N MET A 111 29.47 -3.94 17.33
CA MET A 111 30.44 -3.81 18.41
C MET A 111 29.78 -3.39 19.73
N MET A 112 28.82 -2.46 19.67
CA MET A 112 28.07 -2.01 20.84
C MET A 112 27.28 -3.16 21.47
N LEU A 113 26.55 -3.94 20.67
CA LEU A 113 25.80 -5.10 21.15
C LEU A 113 26.72 -6.11 21.85
N GLN A 114 27.83 -6.48 21.20
CA GLN A 114 28.80 -7.43 21.76
C GLN A 114 29.59 -6.88 22.97
N ALA A 115 29.58 -5.57 23.20
CA ALA A 115 30.06 -4.92 24.43
C ALA A 115 28.98 -4.86 25.54
N GLY A 116 27.79 -5.42 25.30
CA GLY A 116 26.66 -5.40 26.21
C GLY A 116 26.02 -4.02 26.34
N LEU A 117 25.94 -3.27 25.24
CA LEU A 117 25.18 -2.03 25.13
C LEU A 117 23.87 -2.27 24.36
N LEU A 118 22.82 -1.52 24.70
CA LEU A 118 21.64 -1.42 23.84
C LEU A 118 21.98 -0.58 22.61
N VAL A 119 21.32 -0.86 21.50
CA VAL A 119 21.66 -0.28 20.18
C VAL A 119 20.47 0.45 19.56
N PRO A 120 20.68 1.59 18.86
CA PRO A 120 19.61 2.37 18.22
C PRO A 120 19.08 1.69 16.96
N VAL A 121 18.35 0.61 17.16
CA VAL A 121 17.69 -0.21 16.15
C VAL A 121 16.27 -0.53 16.63
N SER A 122 15.38 -0.94 15.73
CA SER A 122 14.07 -1.44 16.12
C SER A 122 14.18 -2.71 16.97
N PRO A 123 13.32 -2.94 17.98
CA PRO A 123 13.28 -4.19 18.75
C PRO A 123 12.92 -5.42 17.89
N LEU A 124 12.39 -5.22 16.67
CA LEU A 124 12.16 -6.28 15.69
C LEU A 124 13.45 -6.72 14.95
N SER A 125 14.58 -6.09 15.25
CA SER A 125 15.88 -6.46 14.70
C SER A 125 16.40 -7.75 15.35
N GLU A 126 17.25 -8.48 14.62
CA GLU A 126 17.97 -9.65 15.10
C GLU A 126 19.46 -9.47 14.79
N MET A 127 20.31 -9.76 15.76
CA MET A 127 21.75 -9.62 15.64
C MET A 127 22.45 -10.86 16.20
N GLY A 128 23.32 -11.43 15.38
CA GLY A 128 24.12 -12.59 15.71
C GLY A 128 25.45 -12.25 16.38
N ILE A 129 26.10 -13.27 16.95
CA ILE A 129 27.44 -13.11 17.54
C ILE A 129 28.53 -13.49 16.53
N PHE A 130 29.47 -12.57 16.32
CA PHE A 130 30.66 -12.75 15.49
C PHE A 130 31.91 -12.91 16.35
N LYS A 131 32.84 -13.76 15.91
CA LYS A 131 34.13 -13.97 16.58
C LYS A 131 35.21 -13.01 16.11
N GLN A 132 35.08 -12.50 14.89
CA GLN A 132 36.08 -11.68 14.24
C GLN A 132 35.39 -10.55 13.49
N LEU A 133 35.88 -9.32 13.66
CA LEU A 133 35.48 -8.17 12.86
C LEU A 133 36.69 -7.71 12.06
N PHE A 134 36.58 -7.75 10.73
CA PHE A 134 37.63 -7.29 9.81
C PHE A 134 37.22 -5.98 9.16
N ILE A 135 38.08 -4.97 9.24
CA ILE A 135 37.74 -3.61 8.80
C ILE A 135 38.85 -3.10 7.91
N HIS A 136 38.48 -2.76 6.68
CA HIS A 136 39.32 -2.06 5.72
C HIS A 136 38.55 -0.84 5.22
N ILE A 137 38.64 0.27 5.96
CA ILE A 137 37.90 1.52 5.69
C ILE A 137 38.88 2.70 5.76
N GLY A 138 38.87 3.55 4.73
CA GLY A 138 39.66 4.79 4.65
C GLY A 138 40.97 4.66 3.87
N ASP A 139 41.63 5.81 3.66
CA ASP A 139 42.93 5.88 3.01
C ASP A 139 44.03 5.36 3.94
N THR A 140 44.66 4.25 3.57
CA THR A 140 45.89 3.78 4.23
C THR A 140 47.07 4.66 3.81
N GLN A 141 47.05 5.94 4.21
CA GLN A 141 48.26 6.78 4.20
C GLN A 141 48.91 6.72 5.58
N SER A 142 49.55 5.59 5.86
CA SER A 142 50.47 5.50 7.00
C SER A 142 51.90 5.68 6.48
N LEU A 143 52.53 6.79 6.84
CA LEU A 143 53.99 7.00 6.74
C LEU A 143 54.82 5.91 7.48
N GLN A 144 54.16 5.08 8.30
CA GLN A 144 54.77 4.01 9.09
C GLN A 144 55.07 2.71 8.31
N PHE A 145 54.51 2.53 7.11
CA PHE A 145 54.87 1.42 6.24
C PHE A 145 55.50 2.00 4.98
N GLU A 146 56.79 1.71 4.73
CA GLU A 146 57.52 2.06 3.50
C GLU A 146 56.96 1.38 2.23
N LEU A 147 55.73 0.88 2.28
CA LEU A 147 55.02 0.21 1.20
C LEU A 147 54.17 1.23 0.43
N SER A 148 54.11 1.06 -0.89
CA SER A 148 53.11 1.76 -1.71
C SER A 148 51.69 1.45 -1.21
N THR A 149 50.78 2.42 -1.31
CA THR A 149 49.37 2.31 -0.87
C THR A 149 48.71 1.01 -1.33
N TYR A 150 48.98 0.60 -2.58
CA TYR A 150 48.46 -0.63 -3.18
C TYR A 150 48.97 -1.93 -2.52
N SER A 151 50.23 -1.99 -2.12
CA SER A 151 50.79 -3.17 -1.46
C SER A 151 50.18 -3.40 -0.07
N SER A 152 49.88 -2.31 0.65
CA SER A 152 49.15 -2.38 1.93
C SER A 152 47.73 -2.93 1.74
N HIS A 153 47.02 -2.45 0.72
CA HIS A 153 45.71 -3.00 0.35
C HIS A 153 45.76 -4.50 0.07
N LEU A 154 46.73 -4.96 -0.73
CA LEU A 154 46.88 -6.38 -1.03
C LEU A 154 47.21 -7.22 0.21
N LEU A 155 48.00 -6.70 1.14
CA LEU A 155 48.31 -7.40 2.39
C LEU A 155 47.06 -7.55 3.26
N HIS A 156 46.21 -6.53 3.34
CA HIS A 156 44.92 -6.63 4.03
C HIS A 156 43.99 -7.63 3.35
N MET A 157 43.88 -7.58 2.01
CA MET A 157 43.04 -8.54 1.27
C MET A 157 43.54 -9.97 1.44
N LYS A 158 44.86 -10.19 1.43
CA LYS A 158 45.47 -11.47 1.77
C LYS A 158 45.05 -11.94 3.16
N HIS A 159 45.15 -11.07 4.17
CA HIS A 159 44.73 -11.40 5.54
C HIS A 159 43.25 -11.78 5.62
N PHE A 160 42.37 -11.04 4.94
CA PHE A 160 40.95 -11.33 4.88
C PHE A 160 40.70 -12.70 4.27
N MET A 161 41.30 -12.99 3.11
CA MET A 161 41.14 -14.29 2.44
C MET A 161 41.69 -15.45 3.29
N GLU A 162 42.83 -15.29 3.96
CA GLU A 162 43.43 -16.37 4.74
C GLU A 162 42.66 -16.69 6.03
N ASN A 163 42.09 -15.67 6.68
CA ASN A 163 41.58 -15.80 8.05
C ASN A 163 40.05 -15.72 8.18
N ALA A 164 39.35 -15.19 7.17
CA ALA A 164 37.90 -15.06 7.23
C ALA A 164 37.20 -16.43 7.14
N ASN A 165 36.12 -16.57 7.90
CA ASN A 165 35.31 -17.77 7.98
C ASN A 165 33.85 -17.42 8.30
N GLY A 166 33.00 -18.44 8.46
CA GLY A 166 31.57 -18.27 8.74
C GLY A 166 31.22 -17.48 10.00
N LYS A 167 32.18 -17.17 10.89
CA LYS A 167 32.00 -16.35 12.11
C LYS A 167 32.66 -14.97 12.02
N THR A 168 33.07 -14.56 10.81
CA THR A 168 33.69 -13.28 10.51
C THR A 168 32.64 -12.32 9.95
N LEU A 169 32.61 -11.09 10.49
CA LEU A 169 31.95 -9.94 9.89
C LEU A 169 33.01 -9.02 9.30
N PHE A 170 32.95 -8.72 8.00
CA PHE A 170 33.94 -7.88 7.35
C PHE A 170 33.33 -6.62 6.71
N PHE A 171 34.16 -5.58 6.61
CA PHE A 171 33.81 -4.29 6.04
C PHE A 171 34.94 -3.82 5.12
N ILE A 172 34.63 -3.57 3.84
CA ILE A 172 35.60 -3.08 2.86
C ILE A 172 35.05 -1.85 2.16
N ASP A 173 35.66 -0.69 2.38
CA ASP A 173 35.33 0.54 1.69
C ASP A 173 36.12 0.64 0.38
N GLU A 174 35.42 0.94 -0.71
CA GLU A 174 35.94 1.11 -2.07
C GLU A 174 36.84 -0.04 -2.54
N LEU A 175 36.33 -1.28 -2.47
CA LEU A 175 37.10 -2.46 -2.85
C LEU A 175 37.63 -2.34 -4.30
N GLY A 176 38.95 -2.51 -4.44
CA GLY A 176 39.69 -2.46 -5.71
C GLY A 176 40.21 -1.07 -6.09
N SER A 177 39.92 -0.02 -5.31
CA SER A 177 40.43 1.33 -5.56
C SER A 177 41.96 1.41 -5.38
N GLY A 178 42.58 2.43 -6.00
CA GLY A 178 44.03 2.68 -5.88
C GLY A 178 44.93 1.93 -6.88
N SER A 179 44.35 1.34 -7.93
CA SER A 179 45.06 0.67 -9.03
C SER A 179 44.39 0.90 -10.39
N ASP A 180 44.91 0.27 -11.44
CA ASP A 180 44.26 0.20 -12.75
C ASP A 180 42.82 -0.33 -12.59
N PRO A 181 41.79 0.40 -13.04
CA PRO A 181 40.38 -0.01 -12.91
C PRO A 181 40.07 -1.42 -13.41
N ASN A 182 40.72 -1.86 -14.49
CA ASN A 182 40.47 -3.17 -15.08
C ASN A 182 41.04 -4.29 -14.19
N LEU A 183 42.27 -4.11 -13.71
CA LEU A 183 42.92 -5.09 -12.83
C LEU A 183 42.29 -5.09 -11.43
N GLY A 184 42.05 -3.89 -10.87
CA GLY A 184 41.43 -3.72 -9.55
C GLY A 184 40.03 -4.32 -9.48
N GLY A 185 39.21 -4.12 -10.53
CA GLY A 185 37.89 -4.72 -10.64
C GLY A 185 37.92 -6.26 -10.66
N ALA A 186 38.83 -6.86 -11.44
CA ALA A 186 38.96 -8.32 -11.52
C ALA A 186 39.43 -8.95 -10.21
N PHE A 187 40.41 -8.34 -9.53
CA PHE A 187 40.86 -8.81 -8.21
C PHE A 187 39.75 -8.70 -7.16
N ALA A 188 39.01 -7.58 -7.16
CA ALA A 188 37.89 -7.38 -6.24
C ALA A 188 36.82 -8.48 -6.38
N GLU A 189 36.53 -8.90 -7.62
CA GLU A 189 35.57 -9.95 -7.92
C GLU A 189 36.01 -11.29 -7.32
N VAL A 190 37.27 -11.71 -7.57
CA VAL A 190 37.84 -12.94 -7.01
C VAL A 190 37.86 -12.92 -5.48
N ILE A 191 38.22 -11.79 -4.88
CA ILE A 191 38.23 -11.64 -3.40
C ILE A 191 36.81 -11.81 -2.84
N MET A 192 35.80 -11.18 -3.47
CA MET A 192 34.41 -11.33 -3.01
C MET A 192 33.90 -12.76 -3.15
N GLU A 193 34.24 -13.47 -4.24
CA GLU A 193 33.90 -14.89 -4.38
C GLU A 193 34.50 -15.73 -3.26
N GLU A 194 35.78 -15.53 -2.96
CA GLU A 194 36.50 -16.30 -1.95
C GLU A 194 35.93 -16.06 -0.54
N LEU A 195 35.60 -14.81 -0.20
CA LEU A 195 34.96 -14.46 1.06
C LEU A 195 33.55 -15.07 1.18
N SER A 196 32.79 -15.09 0.08
CA SER A 196 31.47 -15.73 0.00
C SER A 196 31.58 -17.26 0.17
N ARG A 197 32.54 -17.90 -0.51
CA ARG A 197 32.85 -19.34 -0.38
C ARG A 197 33.22 -19.72 1.05
N ARG A 198 33.93 -18.84 1.76
CA ARG A 198 34.28 -19.00 3.19
C ARG A 198 33.12 -18.75 4.15
N HIS A 199 31.94 -18.46 3.63
CA HIS A 199 30.71 -18.22 4.38
C HIS A 199 30.75 -16.97 5.27
N SER A 200 31.71 -16.06 5.05
CA SER A 200 31.86 -14.82 5.82
C SER A 200 30.72 -13.85 5.50
N LEU A 201 30.25 -13.09 6.49
CA LEU A 201 29.28 -12.02 6.27
C LEU A 201 30.01 -10.69 6.13
N GLY A 202 29.52 -9.81 5.26
CA GLY A 202 30.17 -8.51 5.14
C GLY A 202 29.45 -7.49 4.28
N VAL A 203 29.97 -6.28 4.34
CA VAL A 203 29.52 -5.16 3.53
C VAL A 203 30.70 -4.59 2.77
N VAL A 204 30.51 -4.38 1.48
CA VAL A 204 31.51 -3.85 0.56
C VAL A 204 30.92 -2.63 -0.14
N THR A 205 31.65 -1.53 -0.23
CA THR A 205 31.26 -0.41 -1.09
C THR A 205 32.09 -0.44 -2.38
N THR A 206 31.49 -0.05 -3.49
CA THR A 206 32.21 -0.02 -4.76
C THR A 206 31.65 1.00 -5.76
N HIS A 207 32.55 1.38 -6.68
CA HIS A 207 32.27 2.14 -7.87
C HIS A 207 32.35 1.29 -9.15
N TYR A 208 32.87 0.07 -9.04
CA TYR A 208 33.11 -0.77 -10.21
C TYR A 208 31.84 -1.45 -10.69
N LEU A 209 31.63 -1.35 -12.00
CA LEU A 209 30.45 -1.89 -12.66
C LEU A 209 30.42 -3.42 -12.66
N ASN A 210 31.58 -4.07 -12.83
CA ASN A 210 31.67 -5.53 -12.81
C ASN A 210 31.19 -6.10 -11.47
N LEU A 211 31.50 -5.46 -10.33
CA LEU A 211 31.00 -5.91 -9.02
C LEU A 211 29.49 -5.73 -8.86
N LYS A 212 28.91 -4.67 -9.44
CA LYS A 212 27.44 -4.50 -9.48
C LYS A 212 26.78 -5.62 -10.29
N VAL A 213 27.39 -6.01 -11.41
CA VAL A 213 26.90 -7.10 -12.27
C VAL A 213 27.05 -8.45 -11.57
N MET A 214 28.22 -8.72 -10.99
CA MET A 214 28.54 -9.94 -10.25
C MET A 214 27.53 -10.20 -9.11
N ALA A 215 27.18 -9.16 -8.35
CA ALA A 215 26.22 -9.27 -7.25
C ALA A 215 24.79 -9.68 -7.67
N ASN A 216 24.45 -9.65 -8.96
CA ASN A 216 23.17 -10.20 -9.48
C ASN A 216 23.27 -11.68 -9.87
N HIS A 217 24.47 -12.20 -10.13
CA HIS A 217 24.68 -13.56 -10.65
C HIS A 217 25.32 -14.51 -9.64
N THR A 218 25.98 -13.98 -8.62
CA THR A 218 26.72 -14.78 -7.64
C THR A 218 25.88 -15.04 -6.39
N LYS A 219 25.61 -16.32 -6.10
CA LYS A 219 24.90 -16.74 -4.89
C LYS A 219 25.67 -16.28 -3.64
N GLY A 220 24.95 -15.78 -2.64
CA GLY A 220 25.56 -15.25 -1.41
C GLY A 220 25.87 -13.76 -1.47
N ILE A 221 25.82 -13.13 -2.64
CA ILE A 221 26.10 -11.71 -2.81
C ILE A 221 24.81 -11.01 -3.24
N VAL A 222 24.53 -9.85 -2.64
CA VAL A 222 23.36 -9.03 -2.97
C VAL A 222 23.76 -7.59 -3.20
N ASN A 223 23.11 -6.95 -4.16
CA ASN A 223 23.28 -5.53 -4.42
C ASN A 223 22.53 -4.66 -3.39
N GLY A 224 23.06 -3.48 -3.13
CA GLY A 224 22.39 -2.39 -2.44
C GLY A 224 22.71 -1.05 -3.10
N ALA A 225 21.70 -0.19 -3.21
CA ALA A 225 21.81 1.13 -3.81
C ALA A 225 21.50 2.22 -2.78
N MET A 226 22.38 3.22 -2.67
CA MET A 226 22.03 4.47 -1.98
C MET A 226 21.21 5.36 -2.92
N GLN A 227 19.99 5.68 -2.50
CA GLN A 227 19.05 6.45 -3.31
C GLN A 227 19.46 7.92 -3.45
N PHE A 228 19.23 8.47 -4.64
CA PHE A 228 19.53 9.85 -5.01
C PHE A 228 18.30 10.49 -5.66
N ASP A 229 18.01 11.74 -5.30
CA ASP A 229 16.97 12.55 -5.94
C ASP A 229 17.61 13.32 -7.09
N GLU A 230 17.32 12.89 -8.32
CA GLU A 230 17.85 13.52 -9.53
C GLU A 230 17.25 14.91 -9.81
N VAL A 231 16.02 15.19 -9.34
CA VAL A 231 15.37 16.49 -9.56
C VAL A 231 16.00 17.55 -8.66
N LYS A 232 16.21 17.21 -7.39
CA LYS A 232 16.84 18.11 -6.41
C LYS A 232 18.36 17.96 -6.34
N LEU A 233 18.92 17.02 -7.11
CA LEU A 233 20.33 16.64 -7.11
C LEU A 233 20.88 16.30 -5.70
N MET A 234 20.06 15.66 -4.85
CA MET A 234 20.42 15.39 -3.45
C MET A 234 20.37 13.92 -3.05
N PRO A 235 21.33 13.44 -2.25
CA PRO A 235 21.26 12.09 -1.70
C PRO A 235 20.08 12.00 -0.72
N LEU A 236 19.34 10.89 -0.81
CA LEU A 236 18.23 10.59 0.10
C LEU A 236 18.71 9.82 1.35
N TYR A 237 19.99 9.40 1.36
CA TYR A 237 20.62 8.58 2.41
C TYR A 237 19.87 7.29 2.74
N LYS A 238 19.02 6.82 1.81
CA LYS A 238 18.22 5.61 1.96
C LYS A 238 18.89 4.48 1.20
N LEU A 239 19.16 3.38 1.91
CA LEU A 239 19.61 2.13 1.31
C LEU A 239 18.42 1.34 0.75
N VAL A 240 18.55 0.82 -0.47
CA VAL A 240 17.61 -0.13 -1.07
C VAL A 240 18.37 -1.39 -1.48
N ILE A 241 18.06 -2.51 -0.82
CA ILE A 241 18.68 -3.82 -1.10
C ILE A 241 17.99 -4.49 -2.30
N GLY A 242 18.76 -5.26 -3.06
CA GLY A 242 18.34 -6.02 -4.24
C GLY A 242 18.49 -5.26 -5.55
N LYS A 243 18.99 -4.03 -5.54
CA LYS A 243 19.17 -3.20 -6.74
C LYS A 243 20.57 -2.61 -6.79
N PRO A 244 21.26 -2.65 -7.95
CA PRO A 244 22.50 -1.92 -8.13
C PRO A 244 22.22 -0.42 -8.19
N GLY A 245 23.11 0.38 -7.61
CA GLY A 245 23.05 1.83 -7.60
C GLY A 245 23.79 2.44 -8.78
N SER A 246 23.22 3.51 -9.30
CA SER A 246 23.77 4.22 -10.44
C SER A 246 24.82 5.28 -10.06
N SER A 247 25.67 5.64 -11.02
CA SER A 247 26.73 6.65 -10.83
C SER A 247 26.20 8.05 -11.16
N TYR A 248 26.13 8.93 -10.17
CA TYR A 248 25.60 10.31 -10.31
C TYR A 248 26.67 11.40 -10.40
N THR A 249 27.86 11.06 -10.89
CA THR A 249 29.04 11.95 -10.88
C THR A 249 28.78 13.30 -11.53
N PHE A 250 28.14 13.33 -12.70
CA PHE A 250 27.83 14.58 -13.40
C PHE A 250 26.74 15.40 -12.72
N ALA A 251 25.68 14.76 -12.20
CA ALA A 251 24.62 15.42 -11.44
C ALA A 251 25.16 16.10 -10.17
N ILE A 252 26.15 15.48 -9.51
CA ILE A 252 26.83 16.06 -8.36
C ILE A 252 27.72 17.23 -8.79
N ALA A 253 28.44 17.11 -9.91
CA ALA A 253 29.23 18.20 -10.47
C ALA A 253 28.37 19.44 -10.78
N GLU A 254 27.20 19.25 -11.39
CA GLU A 254 26.21 20.32 -11.65
C GLU A 254 25.78 21.00 -10.35
N ARG A 255 25.45 20.21 -9.31
CA ARG A 255 25.07 20.76 -8.01
C ARG A 255 26.18 21.53 -7.31
N ILE A 256 27.43 21.10 -7.44
CA ILE A 256 28.59 21.81 -6.88
C ILE A 256 28.82 23.16 -7.60
N GLY A 257 28.21 23.35 -8.77
CA GLY A 257 28.31 24.57 -9.55
C GLY A 257 29.38 24.54 -10.63
N LEU A 258 29.80 23.35 -11.07
CA LEU A 258 30.72 23.25 -12.21
C LEU A 258 30.05 23.75 -13.50
N PRO A 259 30.76 24.55 -14.33
CA PRO A 259 30.19 25.08 -15.57
C PRO A 259 29.71 23.98 -16.53
N GLN A 260 28.49 24.14 -17.07
CA GLN A 260 27.85 23.13 -17.92
C GLN A 260 28.69 22.75 -19.15
N HIS A 261 29.45 23.69 -19.71
CA HIS A 261 30.32 23.41 -20.86
C HIS A 261 31.45 22.43 -20.54
N LEU A 262 32.01 22.47 -19.31
CA LEU A 262 33.03 21.51 -18.87
C LEU A 262 32.42 20.13 -18.63
N ILE A 263 31.23 20.09 -18.03
CA ILE A 263 30.48 18.85 -17.78
C ILE A 263 30.13 18.16 -19.10
N ASN A 264 29.63 18.92 -20.07
CA ASN A 264 29.31 18.43 -21.41
C ASN A 264 30.56 17.93 -22.16
N ARG A 265 31.70 18.61 -21.99
CA ARG A 265 32.98 18.15 -22.57
C ARG A 265 33.45 16.85 -21.91
N ALA A 266 33.39 16.76 -20.58
CA ALA A 266 33.76 15.56 -19.84
C ALA A 266 32.88 14.36 -20.22
N ARG A 267 31.56 14.58 -20.40
CA ARG A 267 30.61 13.53 -20.83
C ARG A 267 30.97 12.94 -22.20
N LYS A 268 31.58 13.72 -23.10
CA LYS A 268 32.04 13.24 -24.42
C LYS A 268 33.36 12.45 -24.37
N LEU A 269 34.11 12.55 -23.28
CA LEU A 269 35.42 11.89 -23.11
C LEU A 269 35.33 10.54 -22.39
N VAL A 270 34.20 10.24 -21.74
CA VAL A 270 34.00 8.96 -21.05
C VAL A 270 33.73 7.87 -22.06
N ASP A 271 34.38 6.72 -21.89
CA ASP A 271 34.21 5.53 -22.72
C ASP A 271 32.73 5.16 -22.92
N ASP A 272 32.40 4.89 -24.18
CA ASP A 272 31.03 4.78 -24.66
C ASP A 272 30.29 3.59 -24.03
N ASP A 273 31.00 2.49 -23.72
CA ASP A 273 30.40 1.24 -23.24
C ASP A 273 30.11 1.25 -21.73
N HIS A 274 31.04 1.75 -20.90
CA HIS A 274 30.80 1.95 -19.47
C HIS A 274 29.66 2.94 -19.24
N PHE A 275 29.64 4.04 -20.01
CA PHE A 275 28.59 5.04 -19.91
C PHE A 275 27.23 4.53 -20.39
N LYS A 276 27.17 3.72 -21.47
CA LYS A 276 25.92 3.10 -21.94
C LYS A 276 25.30 2.20 -20.88
N LEU A 277 26.08 1.34 -20.24
CA LEU A 277 25.56 0.42 -19.23
C LEU A 277 25.13 1.15 -17.95
N ASP A 278 25.91 2.13 -17.46
CA ASP A 278 25.47 2.98 -16.34
C ASP A 278 24.21 3.79 -16.69
N ARG A 279 24.04 4.22 -17.95
CA ARG A 279 22.82 4.90 -18.42
C ARG A 279 21.61 3.96 -18.44
N LEU A 280 21.79 2.71 -18.84
CA LEU A 280 20.76 1.68 -18.78
C LEU A 280 20.37 1.37 -17.32
N LEU A 281 21.33 1.28 -16.42
CA LEU A 281 21.08 1.12 -14.98
C LEU A 281 20.27 2.29 -14.42
N ASN A 282 20.69 3.53 -14.71
CA ASN A 282 19.94 4.74 -14.31
C ASN A 282 18.49 4.70 -14.82
N ARG A 283 18.29 4.40 -16.11
CA ARG A 283 16.95 4.34 -16.70
C ARG A 283 16.08 3.25 -16.07
N THR A 284 16.67 2.09 -15.82
CA THR A 284 15.96 0.98 -15.16
C THR A 284 15.59 1.34 -13.72
N GLU A 285 16.48 2.04 -13.01
CA GLU A 285 16.20 2.55 -11.66
C GLU A 285 15.04 3.56 -11.66
N GLN A 286 15.01 4.47 -12.63
CA GLN A 286 13.92 5.43 -12.82
C GLN A 286 12.59 4.73 -13.10
N ASP A 287 12.57 3.81 -14.06
CA ASP A 287 11.36 3.05 -14.42
C ASP A 287 10.82 2.29 -13.20
N LEU A 288 11.72 1.68 -12.40
CA LEU A 288 11.34 1.00 -11.16
C LEU A 288 10.80 1.95 -10.09
N GLN A 289 11.30 3.19 -9.98
CA GLN A 289 10.78 4.19 -9.05
C GLN A 289 9.39 4.68 -9.45
N VAL A 290 9.16 4.91 -10.75
CA VAL A 290 7.84 5.29 -11.28
C VAL A 290 6.84 4.16 -11.02
N LEU A 291 7.21 2.92 -11.35
CA LEU A 291 6.37 1.75 -11.09
C LEU A 291 6.04 1.56 -9.60
N ASP A 292 6.97 1.82 -8.69
CA ASP A 292 6.70 1.72 -7.25
C ASP A 292 5.73 2.82 -6.76
N LYS A 293 5.81 4.04 -7.34
CA LYS A 293 4.83 5.11 -7.06
C LYS A 293 3.45 4.74 -7.58
N GLU A 294 3.34 4.32 -8.84
CA GLU A 294 2.08 3.88 -9.44
C GLU A 294 1.46 2.70 -8.68
N LYS A 295 2.28 1.73 -8.27
CA LYS A 295 1.83 0.59 -7.46
C LYS A 295 1.24 1.04 -6.13
N ARG A 296 1.86 2.00 -5.43
CA ARG A 296 1.33 2.53 -4.16
C ARG A 296 0.02 3.27 -4.36
N GLU A 297 -0.09 4.05 -5.42
CA GLU A 297 -1.30 4.79 -5.77
C GLU A 297 -2.44 3.84 -6.12
N LEU A 298 -2.16 2.81 -6.94
CA LEU A 298 -3.11 1.76 -7.26
C LEU A 298 -3.59 1.00 -6.00
N HIS A 299 -2.69 0.67 -5.07
CA HIS A 299 -3.09 0.04 -3.79
C HIS A 299 -3.99 0.94 -2.95
N LYS A 300 -3.75 2.26 -2.94
CA LYS A 300 -4.59 3.23 -2.24
C LYS A 300 -5.98 3.30 -2.88
N GLN A 301 -6.04 3.40 -4.21
CA GLN A 301 -7.30 3.40 -4.96
C GLN A 301 -8.07 2.09 -4.78
N MET A 302 -7.41 0.93 -4.77
CA MET A 302 -8.05 -0.36 -4.50
C MET A 302 -8.70 -0.40 -3.11
N LYS A 303 -7.99 0.03 -2.06
CA LYS A 303 -8.55 0.10 -0.70
C LYS A 303 -9.76 1.03 -0.61
N GLU A 304 -9.68 2.16 -1.30
CA GLU A 304 -10.79 3.13 -1.36
C GLU A 304 -12.00 2.56 -2.11
N ASN A 305 -11.77 1.86 -3.24
CA ASN A 305 -12.82 1.21 -4.00
C ASN A 305 -13.48 0.07 -3.20
N GLU A 306 -12.70 -0.73 -2.46
CA GLU A 306 -13.23 -1.75 -1.54
C GLU A 306 -14.10 -1.14 -0.43
N ARG A 307 -13.66 0.00 0.13
CA ARG A 307 -14.44 0.71 1.15
C ARG A 307 -15.76 1.22 0.57
N LEU A 308 -15.72 1.89 -0.58
CA LEU A 308 -16.91 2.39 -1.27
C LEU A 308 -17.88 1.26 -1.66
N ARG A 309 -17.36 0.09 -2.10
CA ARG A 309 -18.18 -1.10 -2.36
C ARG A 309 -18.93 -1.58 -1.12
N LYS A 310 -18.25 -1.65 0.03
CA LYS A 310 -18.89 -2.04 1.31
C LYS A 310 -19.94 -1.04 1.76
N GLU A 311 -19.65 0.26 1.62
CA GLU A 311 -20.61 1.32 1.93
C GLU A 311 -21.85 1.25 1.02
N MET A 312 -21.64 1.00 -0.29
CA MET A 312 -22.73 0.84 -1.25
C MET A 312 -23.58 -0.41 -0.98
N GLU A 313 -22.97 -1.55 -0.66
CA GLU A 313 -23.71 -2.76 -0.24
C GLU A 313 -24.55 -2.52 1.02
N ALA A 314 -24.02 -1.79 2.00
CA ALA A 314 -24.76 -1.46 3.21
C ALA A 314 -25.99 -0.59 2.93
N VAL A 315 -25.87 0.42 2.06
CA VAL A 315 -27.00 1.26 1.62
C VAL A 315 -28.02 0.43 0.85
N LEU A 316 -27.56 -0.43 -0.07
CA LEU A 316 -28.42 -1.24 -0.92
C LEU A 316 -29.19 -2.30 -0.12
N ASN A 317 -28.57 -2.89 0.90
CA ASN A 317 -29.24 -3.79 1.84
C ASN A 317 -30.26 -3.04 2.70
N LYS A 318 -29.96 -1.81 3.12
CA LYS A 318 -30.90 -0.97 3.88
C LYS A 318 -32.11 -0.59 3.03
N GLU A 319 -31.93 -0.20 1.78
CA GLU A 319 -33.03 0.09 0.85
C GLU A 319 -33.88 -1.16 0.57
N LYS A 320 -33.25 -2.31 0.29
CA LYS A 320 -33.97 -3.58 0.09
C LYS A 320 -34.83 -3.93 1.30
N HIS A 321 -34.29 -3.77 2.50
CA HIS A 321 -35.04 -4.01 3.73
C HIS A 321 -36.23 -3.05 3.87
N GLN A 322 -36.04 -1.75 3.58
CA GLN A 322 -37.12 -0.76 3.59
C GLN A 322 -38.24 -1.12 2.59
N GLN A 323 -37.89 -1.46 1.35
CA GLN A 323 -38.85 -1.89 0.34
C GLN A 323 -39.62 -3.13 0.77
N GLN A 324 -38.94 -4.11 1.37
CA GLN A 324 -39.57 -5.34 1.85
C GLN A 324 -40.56 -5.06 3.00
N VAL A 325 -40.22 -4.15 3.91
CA VAL A 325 -41.11 -3.70 5.00
C VAL A 325 -42.33 -2.95 4.45
N GLU A 326 -42.15 -2.05 3.47
CA GLU A 326 -43.27 -1.35 2.83
C GLU A 326 -44.21 -2.32 2.11
N LEU A 327 -43.66 -3.31 1.39
CA LEU A 327 -44.45 -4.29 0.67
C LEU A 327 -45.27 -5.18 1.63
N LEU A 328 -44.69 -5.58 2.76
CA LEU A 328 -45.40 -6.29 3.83
C LEU A 328 -46.50 -5.44 4.45
N ARG A 329 -46.26 -4.14 4.69
CA ARG A 329 -47.29 -3.21 5.18
C ARG A 329 -48.46 -3.11 4.21
N HIS A 330 -48.18 -2.95 2.92
CA HIS A 330 -49.22 -2.92 1.89
C HIS A 330 -50.00 -4.23 1.81
N GLN A 331 -49.33 -5.39 1.91
CA GLN A 331 -50.03 -6.68 1.97
C GLN A 331 -50.94 -6.81 3.20
N ASN A 332 -50.46 -6.37 4.36
CA ASN A 332 -51.27 -6.37 5.58
C ASN A 332 -52.48 -5.46 5.46
N GLN A 333 -52.32 -4.24 4.93
CA GLN A 333 -53.45 -3.33 4.67
C GLN A 333 -54.47 -3.95 3.71
N VAL A 334 -54.02 -4.52 2.60
CA VAL A 334 -54.92 -5.21 1.65
C VAL A 334 -55.63 -6.38 2.32
N SER A 335 -54.94 -7.14 3.17
CA SER A 335 -55.53 -8.25 3.92
C SER A 335 -56.58 -7.76 4.92
N GLU A 336 -56.31 -6.67 5.65
CA GLU A 336 -57.27 -6.02 6.56
C GLU A 336 -58.50 -5.50 5.81
N GLU A 337 -58.30 -4.77 4.70
CA GLU A 337 -59.40 -4.31 3.84
C GLU A 337 -60.25 -5.48 3.33
N ARG A 338 -59.59 -6.58 2.95
CA ARG A 338 -60.26 -7.80 2.48
C ARG A 338 -61.03 -8.49 3.60
N LEU A 339 -60.50 -8.52 4.82
CA LEU A 339 -61.19 -9.05 6.00
C LEU A 339 -62.41 -8.20 6.37
N VAL A 340 -62.30 -6.87 6.34
CA VAL A 340 -63.42 -5.96 6.56
C VAL A 340 -64.50 -6.19 5.50
N TYR A 341 -64.11 -6.27 4.22
CA TYR A 341 -65.01 -6.58 3.12
C TYR A 341 -65.73 -7.93 3.30
N LEU A 342 -65.00 -8.98 3.68
CA LEU A 342 -65.58 -10.31 3.93
C LEU A 342 -66.55 -10.29 5.10
N LYS A 343 -66.25 -9.58 6.20
CA LYS A 343 -67.17 -9.42 7.33
C LYS A 343 -68.45 -8.68 6.94
N ASP A 344 -68.33 -7.61 6.13
CA ASP A 344 -69.50 -6.88 5.63
C ASP A 344 -70.32 -7.70 4.65
N MET A 345 -69.67 -8.50 3.80
CA MET A 345 -70.34 -9.43 2.91
C MET A 345 -71.06 -10.54 3.70
N GLU A 346 -70.44 -11.07 4.76
CA GLU A 346 -71.06 -12.05 5.66
C GLU A 346 -72.30 -11.47 6.35
N ARG A 347 -72.22 -10.22 6.85
CA ARG A 347 -73.39 -9.51 7.42
C ARG A 347 -74.52 -9.36 6.40
N LYS A 348 -74.19 -8.92 5.18
CA LYS A 348 -75.18 -8.77 4.09
C LYS A 348 -75.80 -10.12 3.69
N LEU A 349 -75.01 -11.18 3.62
CA LEU A 349 -75.52 -12.54 3.36
C LEU A 349 -76.45 -13.02 4.48
N LYS A 350 -76.09 -12.81 5.75
CA LYS A 350 -76.97 -13.14 6.89
C LYS A 350 -78.29 -12.37 6.84
N GLN A 351 -78.25 -11.09 6.47
CA GLN A 351 -79.44 -10.27 6.30
C GLN A 351 -80.33 -10.80 5.17
N ILE A 352 -79.74 -11.16 4.01
CA ILE A 352 -80.47 -11.75 2.89
C ILE A 352 -81.10 -13.10 3.27
N VAL A 353 -80.40 -13.94 4.05
CA VAL A 353 -80.95 -15.21 4.55
C VAL A 353 -82.14 -14.98 5.51
N LEU A 354 -82.09 -13.94 6.33
CA LEU A 354 -83.20 -13.53 7.19
C LEU A 354 -84.39 -13.01 6.36
N ASP A 355 -84.12 -12.19 5.34
CA ASP A 355 -85.14 -11.68 4.42
C ASP A 355 -85.78 -12.81 3.59
N TRP A 356 -85.01 -13.84 3.22
CA TRP A 356 -85.51 -15.04 2.56
C TRP A 356 -86.48 -15.86 3.43
N LYS A 357 -86.26 -15.88 4.75
CA LYS A 357 -87.16 -16.56 5.71
C LYS A 357 -88.44 -15.78 6.01
N LYS A 358 -88.44 -14.46 5.84
CA LYS A 358 -89.56 -13.57 6.20
C LYS A 358 -90.41 -13.11 5.01
N SER A 359 -89.90 -13.21 3.78
CA SER A 359 -90.58 -12.68 2.59
C SER A 359 -91.44 -13.75 1.90
N ASP A 360 -92.68 -13.37 1.56
CA ASP A 360 -93.58 -14.18 0.72
C ASP A 360 -93.15 -14.18 -0.76
N ASN A 361 -92.26 -13.27 -1.18
CA ASN A 361 -91.87 -13.08 -2.58
C ASN A 361 -90.41 -13.46 -2.84
N LYS A 362 -90.16 -14.77 -2.96
CA LYS A 362 -88.80 -15.35 -3.06
C LYS A 362 -88.00 -14.90 -4.30
N GLN A 363 -88.66 -14.41 -5.36
CA GLN A 363 -87.98 -13.97 -6.60
C GLN A 363 -87.18 -12.66 -6.44
N GLU A 364 -87.64 -11.76 -5.57
CA GLU A 364 -86.99 -10.45 -5.36
C GLU A 364 -85.68 -10.60 -4.57
N VAL A 365 -85.67 -11.52 -3.59
CA VAL A 365 -84.49 -11.86 -2.80
C VAL A 365 -83.38 -12.46 -3.68
N VAL A 366 -83.74 -13.29 -4.67
CA VAL A 366 -82.78 -13.87 -5.64
C VAL A 366 -82.17 -12.81 -6.55
N ARG A 367 -82.96 -11.81 -6.99
CA ARG A 367 -82.44 -10.66 -7.76
C ARG A 367 -81.45 -9.82 -6.96
N ASN A 368 -81.74 -9.55 -5.69
CA ASN A 368 -80.83 -8.81 -4.80
C ASN A 368 -79.51 -9.56 -4.56
N LEU A 369 -79.58 -10.89 -4.43
CA LEU A 369 -78.39 -11.76 -4.31
C LEU A 369 -77.54 -11.74 -5.59
N GLN A 370 -78.17 -11.80 -6.76
CA GLN A 370 -77.49 -11.69 -8.05
C GLN A 370 -76.83 -10.33 -8.25
N GLN A 371 -77.48 -9.22 -7.87
CA GLN A 371 -76.88 -7.88 -7.93
C GLN A 371 -75.62 -7.76 -7.05
N LEU A 372 -75.66 -8.32 -5.84
CA LEU A 372 -74.55 -8.23 -4.89
C LEU A 372 -73.32 -9.06 -5.30
N LEU A 373 -73.54 -10.21 -5.94
CA LEU A 373 -72.47 -11.11 -6.39
C LEU A 373 -71.83 -10.69 -7.72
N PHE A 374 -72.61 -10.17 -8.68
CA PHE A 374 -72.13 -10.00 -10.06
C PHE A 374 -71.74 -8.56 -10.46
N GLN A 375 -72.20 -7.50 -9.78
CA GLN A 375 -71.99 -6.13 -10.30
C GLN A 375 -70.75 -5.36 -9.81
N GLN A 376 -69.98 -5.85 -8.83
CA GLN A 376 -68.89 -5.02 -8.26
C GLN A 376 -67.48 -5.23 -8.85
N LYS A 377 -67.18 -6.37 -9.49
CA LYS A 377 -65.80 -6.64 -9.96
C LYS A 377 -65.44 -5.90 -11.26
N ASP A 378 -66.39 -5.69 -12.17
CA ASP A 378 -66.09 -5.09 -13.48
C ASP A 378 -66.13 -3.55 -13.49
N LYS A 379 -66.96 -2.92 -12.64
CA LYS A 379 -67.10 -1.45 -12.63
C LYS A 379 -65.91 -0.70 -12.00
N ILE A 380 -65.19 -1.30 -11.04
CA ILE A 380 -64.15 -0.59 -10.27
C ILE A 380 -62.83 -0.48 -11.06
N VAL A 381 -62.44 -1.52 -11.80
CA VAL A 381 -61.19 -1.54 -12.58
C VAL A 381 -61.33 -0.66 -13.82
N VAL A 382 -62.48 -0.74 -14.52
CA VAL A 382 -62.75 0.06 -15.72
C VAL A 382 -62.86 1.55 -15.40
N ASN A 383 -63.51 1.95 -14.29
CA ASN A 383 -63.60 3.36 -13.90
C ASN A 383 -62.27 3.98 -13.46
N LYS A 384 -61.37 3.22 -12.82
CA LYS A 384 -60.02 3.73 -12.45
C LYS A 384 -59.14 3.95 -13.68
N LEU A 385 -59.14 3.02 -14.65
CA LEU A 385 -58.40 3.15 -15.90
C LEU A 385 -58.97 4.28 -16.77
N ALA A 386 -60.30 4.38 -16.90
CA ALA A 386 -60.96 5.45 -17.64
C ALA A 386 -60.68 6.85 -17.05
N LYS A 387 -60.73 7.00 -15.71
CA LYS A 387 -60.41 8.29 -15.05
C LYS A 387 -58.95 8.71 -15.22
N LYS A 388 -57.99 7.78 -15.20
CA LYS A 388 -56.56 8.11 -15.36
C LYS A 388 -56.24 8.56 -16.79
N VAL A 389 -56.88 7.92 -17.77
CA VAL A 389 -56.67 8.22 -19.21
C VAL A 389 -57.39 9.50 -19.62
N ASN A 390 -58.63 9.72 -19.19
CA ASN A 390 -59.37 10.97 -19.46
C ASN A 390 -58.74 12.21 -18.79
N LYS A 391 -57.87 12.03 -17.79
CA LYS A 391 -57.14 13.13 -17.14
C LYS A 391 -55.93 13.60 -17.98
N GLN A 392 -55.34 12.71 -18.78
CA GLN A 392 -54.13 12.96 -19.57
C GLN A 392 -54.38 13.12 -21.08
N PHE A 393 -55.58 12.78 -21.56
CA PHE A 393 -55.92 12.79 -22.98
C PHE A 393 -57.36 13.25 -23.19
N GLN A 394 -57.56 14.21 -24.10
CA GLN A 394 -58.88 14.67 -24.55
C GLN A 394 -59.24 14.02 -25.90
N GLU A 395 -60.52 13.70 -26.07
CA GLU A 395 -61.04 13.12 -27.33
C GLU A 395 -61.10 14.21 -28.41
N ASP A 396 -60.60 13.89 -29.60
CA ASP A 396 -60.56 14.79 -30.76
C ASP A 396 -61.43 14.22 -31.90
N ASN A 397 -61.96 15.10 -32.74
CA ASN A 397 -62.88 14.76 -33.85
C ASN A 397 -62.17 14.69 -35.22
N GLN A 398 -60.84 14.66 -35.23
CA GLN A 398 -60.07 14.53 -36.46
C GLN A 398 -60.15 13.10 -37.05
N PRO A 399 -60.13 12.96 -38.38
CA PRO A 399 -60.06 11.65 -39.02
C PRO A 399 -58.77 10.92 -38.60
N ILE A 400 -58.87 9.61 -38.36
CA ILE A 400 -57.73 8.78 -37.95
C ILE A 400 -56.76 8.66 -39.12
N VAL A 401 -55.58 9.29 -39.03
CA VAL A 401 -54.48 9.19 -40.00
C VAL A 401 -53.30 8.42 -39.37
N VAL A 402 -52.45 7.82 -40.19
CA VAL A 402 -51.18 7.23 -39.72
C VAL A 402 -50.36 8.28 -38.96
N GLY A 403 -49.92 7.95 -37.74
CA GLY A 403 -49.29 8.86 -36.78
C GLY A 403 -50.22 9.45 -35.72
N SER A 404 -51.54 9.22 -35.81
CA SER A 404 -52.50 9.73 -34.81
C SER A 404 -52.42 8.93 -33.51
N LEU A 405 -52.55 9.62 -32.38
CA LEU A 405 -52.77 9.01 -31.07
C LEU A 405 -54.24 8.59 -30.96
N VAL A 406 -54.47 7.31 -30.67
CA VAL A 406 -55.81 6.72 -30.55
C VAL A 406 -55.96 5.99 -29.24
N LYS A 407 -57.16 6.08 -28.68
CA LYS A 407 -57.62 5.40 -27.48
C LYS A 407 -58.54 4.25 -27.87
N LEU A 408 -58.27 3.07 -27.32
CA LEU A 408 -59.13 1.89 -27.53
C LEU A 408 -60.35 1.95 -26.60
N LYS A 409 -61.56 1.76 -27.16
CA LYS A 409 -62.82 1.80 -26.39
C LYS A 409 -62.94 0.72 -25.31
N LYS A 410 -62.33 -0.46 -25.54
CA LYS A 410 -62.51 -1.65 -24.68
C LYS A 410 -61.62 -1.67 -23.43
N ASN A 411 -60.38 -1.16 -23.52
CA ASN A 411 -59.39 -1.27 -22.44
C ASN A 411 -58.75 0.08 -22.06
N TYR A 412 -59.21 1.20 -22.64
CA TYR A 412 -58.77 2.57 -22.35
C TYR A 412 -57.25 2.80 -22.50
N GLN A 413 -56.54 1.97 -23.27
CA GLN A 413 -55.12 2.20 -23.58
C GLN A 413 -54.97 3.19 -24.73
N VAL A 414 -53.92 4.01 -24.67
CA VAL A 414 -53.55 4.96 -25.72
C VAL A 414 -52.35 4.40 -26.48
N GLY A 415 -52.41 4.45 -27.81
CA GLY A 415 -51.33 4.04 -28.69
C GLY A 415 -51.30 4.87 -29.97
N GLU A 416 -50.24 4.72 -30.74
CA GLU A 416 -50.03 5.45 -31.99
C GLU A 416 -50.38 4.57 -33.18
N VAL A 417 -51.13 5.10 -34.16
CA VAL A 417 -51.48 4.36 -35.39
C VAL A 417 -50.26 4.29 -36.30
N THR A 418 -49.69 3.10 -36.48
CA THR A 418 -48.52 2.90 -37.36
C THR A 418 -48.91 2.55 -38.79
N GLU A 419 -50.06 1.92 -39.01
CA GLU A 419 -50.50 1.54 -40.36
C GLU A 419 -52.04 1.42 -40.42
N ILE A 420 -52.66 1.83 -41.53
CA ILE A 420 -54.10 1.65 -41.77
C ILE A 420 -54.30 0.76 -42.98
N ARG A 421 -54.99 -0.36 -42.79
CA ARG A 421 -55.34 -1.35 -43.83
C ARG A 421 -56.85 -1.50 -43.92
N GLY A 422 -57.48 -0.70 -44.78
CA GLY A 422 -58.92 -0.75 -45.02
C GLY A 422 -59.73 -0.43 -43.75
N LYS A 423 -60.46 -1.42 -43.22
CA LYS A 423 -61.29 -1.28 -41.99
C LYS A 423 -60.52 -1.51 -40.68
N ARG A 424 -59.21 -1.81 -40.75
CA ARG A 424 -58.36 -2.13 -39.60
C ARG A 424 -57.13 -1.22 -39.53
N ALA A 425 -56.67 -0.94 -38.32
CA ALA A 425 -55.47 -0.17 -38.04
C ALA A 425 -54.52 -0.96 -37.14
N ILE A 426 -53.23 -0.86 -37.40
CA ILE A 426 -52.18 -1.35 -36.50
C ILE A 426 -51.83 -0.21 -35.55
N VAL A 427 -52.06 -0.44 -34.26
CA VAL A 427 -51.82 0.53 -33.19
C VAL A 427 -50.67 0.03 -32.32
N LYS A 428 -49.64 0.85 -32.13
CA LYS A 428 -48.51 0.56 -31.26
C LYS A 428 -48.81 1.07 -29.84
N ILE A 429 -48.96 0.14 -28.91
CA ILE A 429 -49.19 0.44 -27.49
C ILE A 429 -47.91 0.11 -26.73
N GLY A 430 -47.14 1.13 -26.35
CA GLY A 430 -45.79 0.95 -25.81
C GLY A 430 -44.83 0.36 -26.84
N VAL A 431 -44.47 -0.92 -26.67
CA VAL A 431 -43.50 -1.62 -27.54
C VAL A 431 -44.18 -2.64 -28.48
N LEU A 432 -45.45 -2.96 -28.28
CA LEU A 432 -46.16 -4.03 -29.00
C LEU A 432 -47.14 -3.45 -30.04
N PRO A 433 -47.11 -3.91 -31.30
CA PRO A 433 -48.12 -3.60 -32.29
C PRO A 433 -49.36 -4.49 -32.12
N MET A 434 -50.55 -3.90 -32.16
CA MET A 434 -51.84 -4.59 -32.11
C MET A 434 -52.70 -4.25 -33.32
N ASN A 435 -53.44 -5.25 -33.85
CA ASN A 435 -54.37 -5.06 -34.96
C ASN A 435 -55.78 -4.83 -34.42
N VAL A 436 -56.37 -3.65 -34.68
CA VAL A 436 -57.64 -3.18 -34.10
C VAL A 436 -58.55 -2.63 -35.18
N GLU A 437 -59.86 -2.79 -35.04
CA GLU A 437 -60.84 -2.21 -35.97
C GLU A 437 -61.00 -0.70 -35.77
N LEU A 438 -61.14 0.06 -36.86
CA LEU A 438 -61.28 1.53 -36.81
C LEU A 438 -62.49 2.00 -35.99
N SER A 439 -63.56 1.18 -35.90
CA SER A 439 -64.75 1.43 -35.08
C SER A 439 -64.49 1.41 -33.57
N ASP A 440 -63.45 0.70 -33.14
CA ASP A 440 -63.06 0.50 -31.74
C ASP A 440 -62.01 1.52 -31.26
N LEU A 441 -61.63 2.48 -32.12
CA LEU A 441 -60.66 3.53 -31.85
C LEU A 441 -61.32 4.91 -31.74
N VAL A 442 -60.78 5.75 -30.86
CA VAL A 442 -61.16 7.17 -30.71
C VAL A 442 -59.89 8.02 -30.79
N PRO A 443 -59.81 9.05 -31.65
CA PRO A 443 -58.67 9.96 -31.69
C PRO A 443 -58.54 10.70 -30.35
N VAL A 444 -57.31 10.83 -29.83
CA VAL A 444 -57.04 11.57 -28.61
C VAL A 444 -55.82 12.46 -28.72
N VAL A 445 -55.86 13.61 -28.06
CA VAL A 445 -54.74 14.55 -27.95
C VAL A 445 -54.29 14.61 -26.49
N LYS A 446 -52.98 14.62 -26.26
CA LYS A 446 -52.40 14.69 -24.91
C LYS A 446 -52.68 16.08 -24.32
N THR A 447 -53.34 16.16 -23.16
CA THR A 447 -53.49 17.43 -22.44
C THR A 447 -52.14 17.85 -21.90
N ILE A 448 -51.62 18.97 -22.41
CA ILE A 448 -50.41 19.61 -21.88
C ILE A 448 -50.79 20.22 -20.53
N SER A 449 -50.39 19.58 -19.43
CA SER A 449 -50.29 20.25 -18.14
C SER A 449 -48.98 21.05 -18.15
N GLU A 450 -49.09 22.37 -18.17
CA GLU A 450 -47.99 23.29 -17.87
C GLU A 450 -47.53 23.04 -16.42
N GLU A 451 -46.47 22.25 -16.27
CA GLU A 451 -45.67 22.16 -15.06
C GLU A 451 -44.31 21.59 -15.46
N ASN A 452 -43.36 22.50 -15.71
CA ASN A 452 -41.93 22.44 -15.37
C ASN A 452 -41.18 23.53 -16.14
N ALA A 453 -41.16 24.72 -15.54
CA ALA A 453 -40.08 25.69 -15.69
C ALA A 453 -38.95 25.32 -14.72
#